data_AF-A0A8C6NBG9-F1
#
_entry.id   AF-A0A8C6NBG9-F1
#
_cell.length_a   1.000
_cell.length_b   1.000
_cell.length_c   1.000
_cell.angle_alpha   90.00
_cell.angle_beta   90.00
_cell.angle_gamma   90.00
#
_symmetry.space_group_name_H-M   'P 1'
#
loop_
_entity.id
_entity.type
_entity.pdbx_description
1 polymer ?
#
loop_
_entity_poly.entity_id
_entity_poly.type
_entity_poly.pdbx_seq_one_letter_code
_entity_poly.pdbx_strand_id
1 'polypeptide(L)'
;MDLFCIATGLPRNTTISLLTADNCMVSIDPTMPANSERSPYKVIPVATGQLSEKEELFQNLLGQIAEQFSRVFKINELKTEVANHLAMLEKKVELEGLKVVEIEKCKSDIKKMREEMAARSSRTNCPCKYSFLDENKRPTPRRDVPSYPKYMLSQETIEALRKPTFDVWLWEPNEMLSCLEHMYHDLGLVKDFNINPITLKRWLLCIHDNYRNNPFHNFRHCFCVTQMMYSMISLCNLQEKFSQIDILILMTAAVCHDLDHPGYNNTYQINARTELAVRYNDISPLENHHCAVAFQIISQPEYNIFSNVNQDQFKQIRQGIITLILATDMARHAEILDSFKEKMDNFDYSNEEHMTCLKMVLIKCCDISNEVRPMEVAEPWVDCLLEEYFMQSDREKSEGLPVAPFMDRDKVTKPTAQIGFLKFVLIPMFETVTKLFPEVEDVMLQPLWESRDHYEELKQIDDAMKELQKKKSDSLTTGSTEK
;
A
#
# COMPACT_ATOMS: atom_id res chain seq x y z
N MET A 1 -41.26 -8.42 57.35
CA MET A 1 -41.32 -9.88 57.56
C MET A 1 -41.98 -10.25 58.89
N ASP A 2 -41.50 -9.77 60.04
CA ASP A 2 -42.05 -10.16 61.36
C ASP A 2 -43.56 -9.93 61.53
N LEU A 3 -44.09 -8.82 61.03
CA LEU A 3 -45.53 -8.52 61.04
C LEU A 3 -46.38 -9.53 60.24
N PHE A 4 -45.85 -10.06 59.13
CA PHE A 4 -46.55 -11.05 58.31
C PHE A 4 -46.55 -12.43 58.96
N CYS A 5 -45.45 -12.83 59.61
CA CYS A 5 -45.40 -14.10 60.36
C CYS A 5 -46.34 -14.07 61.58
N ILE A 6 -46.46 -12.92 62.26
CA ILE A 6 -47.40 -12.72 63.38
C ILE A 6 -48.86 -12.78 62.91
N ALA A 7 -49.18 -12.14 61.77
CA ALA A 7 -50.55 -12.11 61.23
C ALA A 7 -51.02 -13.47 60.66
N THR A 8 -50.10 -14.35 60.29
CA THR A 8 -50.38 -15.65 59.65
C THR A 8 -50.17 -16.85 60.57
N GLY A 9 -49.68 -16.64 61.79
CA GLY A 9 -49.39 -17.72 62.75
C GLY A 9 -48.18 -18.58 62.39
N LEU A 10 -47.31 -18.11 61.48
CA LEU A 10 -46.11 -18.83 61.06
C LEU A 10 -44.91 -18.56 62.01
N PRO A 11 -44.00 -19.52 62.21
CA PRO A 11 -42.77 -19.30 62.97
C PRO A 11 -41.96 -18.14 62.39
N ARG A 12 -41.33 -17.33 63.25
CA ARG A 12 -40.58 -16.13 62.83
C ARG A 12 -39.43 -16.41 61.84
N ASN A 13 -38.92 -17.64 61.80
CA ASN A 13 -37.80 -18.04 60.95
C ASN A 13 -38.26 -18.71 59.63
N THR A 14 -39.55 -18.67 59.29
CA THR A 14 -40.05 -19.23 58.03
C THR A 14 -39.86 -18.24 56.89
N THR A 15 -39.24 -18.68 55.80
CA THR A 15 -39.15 -17.89 54.56
C THR A 15 -40.52 -17.89 53.88
N ILE A 16 -41.05 -16.70 53.59
CA ILE A 16 -42.39 -16.53 53.03
C ILE A 16 -42.33 -15.81 51.67
N SER A 17 -43.25 -16.18 50.78
CA SER A 17 -43.55 -15.45 49.54
C SER A 17 -44.93 -14.81 49.64
N LEU A 18 -45.05 -13.61 49.09
CA LEU A 18 -46.31 -12.88 48.99
C LEU A 18 -46.87 -13.01 47.57
N LEU A 19 -48.14 -13.39 47.43
CA LEU A 19 -48.81 -13.55 46.14
C LEU A 19 -50.08 -12.69 46.07
N THR A 20 -50.41 -12.21 44.87
CA THR A 20 -51.73 -11.64 44.58
C THR A 20 -52.81 -12.74 44.50
N ALA A 21 -54.08 -12.34 44.42
CA ALA A 21 -55.20 -13.28 44.23
C ALA A 21 -55.01 -14.19 42.99
N ASP A 22 -54.33 -13.68 41.96
CA ASP A 22 -54.03 -14.34 40.68
C ASP A 22 -52.71 -15.13 40.70
N ASN A 23 -52.13 -15.38 41.88
CA ASN A 23 -50.89 -16.13 42.09
C ASN A 23 -49.62 -15.50 41.49
N CYS A 24 -49.60 -14.18 41.27
CA CYS A 24 -48.38 -13.46 40.88
C CYS A 24 -47.56 -13.08 42.12
N MET A 25 -46.23 -13.22 42.03
CA MET A 25 -45.29 -12.83 43.07
C MET A 25 -45.27 -11.31 43.30
N VAL A 26 -45.36 -10.93 44.56
CA VAL A 26 -45.27 -9.53 45.00
C VAL A 26 -43.97 -9.36 45.78
N SER A 27 -43.17 -8.39 45.35
CA SER A 27 -41.93 -8.02 46.05
C SER A 27 -42.25 -7.36 47.40
N ILE A 28 -41.54 -7.79 48.45
CA ILE A 28 -41.72 -7.27 49.81
C ILE A 28 -40.73 -6.12 50.01
N ASP A 29 -41.10 -4.94 49.51
CA ASP A 29 -40.31 -3.71 49.60
C ASP A 29 -41.22 -2.47 49.78
N PRO A 30 -40.68 -1.27 50.05
CA PRO A 30 -41.48 -0.07 50.32
C PRO A 30 -42.41 0.37 49.19
N THR A 31 -42.22 -0.12 47.97
CA THR A 31 -43.05 0.18 46.80
C THR A 31 -44.19 -0.82 46.58
N MET A 32 -44.32 -1.80 47.47
CA MET A 32 -45.37 -2.82 47.42
C MET A 32 -46.77 -2.18 47.39
N PRO A 33 -47.67 -2.62 46.49
CA PRO A 33 -49.01 -2.06 46.42
C PRO A 33 -49.82 -2.32 47.70
N ALA A 34 -50.78 -1.44 48.02
CA ALA A 34 -51.59 -1.57 49.22
C ALA A 34 -52.48 -2.82 49.19
N ASN A 35 -52.48 -3.59 50.29
CA ASN A 35 -53.39 -4.72 50.45
C ASN A 35 -54.83 -4.22 50.66
N SER A 36 -55.82 -4.85 50.02
CA SER A 36 -57.22 -4.44 50.12
C SER A 36 -58.15 -5.65 50.30
N GLU A 37 -59.33 -5.44 50.90
CA GLU A 37 -60.33 -6.52 51.07
C GLU A 37 -60.84 -7.09 49.73
N ARG A 38 -60.75 -6.32 48.64
CA ARG A 38 -61.17 -6.77 47.29
C ARG A 38 -60.10 -7.57 46.56
N SER A 39 -58.83 -7.44 46.97
CA SER A 39 -57.69 -8.07 46.31
C SER A 39 -56.64 -8.48 47.36
N PRO A 40 -56.95 -9.45 48.23
CA PRO A 40 -56.10 -9.77 49.36
C PRO A 40 -54.84 -10.49 48.93
N TYR A 41 -53.72 -10.15 49.57
CA TYR A 41 -52.49 -10.93 49.43
C TYR A 41 -52.59 -12.27 50.14
N LYS A 42 -52.01 -13.30 49.51
CA LYS A 42 -51.80 -14.63 50.09
C LYS A 42 -50.34 -14.76 50.51
N VAL A 43 -50.11 -15.24 51.72
CA VAL A 43 -48.76 -15.54 52.23
C VAL A 43 -48.54 -17.05 52.14
N ILE A 44 -47.47 -17.48 51.47
CA ILE A 44 -47.13 -18.90 51.33
C ILE A 44 -45.72 -19.17 51.89
N PRO A 45 -45.53 -20.20 52.73
CA PRO A 45 -44.21 -20.62 53.18
C PRO A 45 -43.43 -21.29 52.03
N VAL A 46 -42.19 -20.85 51.80
CA VAL A 46 -41.30 -21.40 50.77
C VAL A 46 -40.47 -22.52 51.38
N ALA A 47 -40.59 -23.73 50.83
CA ALA A 47 -39.73 -24.84 51.21
C ALA A 47 -38.32 -24.63 50.64
N THR A 48 -37.33 -24.47 51.51
CA THR A 48 -35.90 -24.35 51.16
C THR A 48 -35.39 -25.71 50.67
N GLY A 49 -35.41 -25.95 49.35
CA GLY A 49 -34.88 -27.22 48.82
C GLY A 49 -34.75 -27.41 47.31
N GLN A 50 -35.22 -26.52 46.42
CA GLN A 50 -35.17 -26.78 44.97
C GLN A 50 -34.89 -25.55 44.07
N LEU A 51 -34.18 -24.54 44.58
CA LEU A 51 -33.87 -23.32 43.80
C LEU A 51 -32.41 -23.19 43.32
N SER A 52 -31.46 -23.97 43.85
CA SER A 52 -30.04 -23.77 43.53
C SER A 52 -29.64 -24.20 42.11
N GLU A 53 -30.14 -25.33 41.60
CA GLU A 53 -29.67 -25.87 40.32
C GLU A 53 -30.19 -25.08 39.10
N LYS A 54 -31.40 -24.52 39.16
CA LYS A 54 -31.95 -23.75 38.03
C LYS A 54 -31.38 -22.34 37.94
N GLU A 55 -31.07 -21.70 39.07
CA GLU A 55 -30.44 -20.38 39.07
C GLU A 55 -28.97 -20.45 38.63
N GLU A 56 -28.22 -21.47 39.04
CA GLU A 56 -26.86 -21.70 38.54
C GLU A 56 -26.83 -22.00 37.04
N LEU A 57 -27.77 -22.82 36.54
CA LEU A 57 -27.84 -23.12 35.10
C LEU A 57 -28.17 -21.87 34.27
N PHE A 58 -29.06 -21.01 34.78
CA PHE A 58 -29.47 -19.79 34.08
C PHE A 58 -28.37 -18.71 34.11
N GLN A 59 -27.65 -18.58 35.23
CA GLN A 59 -26.49 -17.68 35.33
C GLN A 59 -25.33 -18.15 34.45
N ASN A 60 -25.06 -19.46 34.40
CA ASN A 60 -24.06 -20.01 33.49
C ASN A 60 -24.43 -19.82 32.02
N LEU A 61 -25.71 -19.99 31.66
CA LEU A 61 -26.19 -19.75 30.30
C LEU A 61 -26.12 -18.25 29.91
N LEU A 62 -26.49 -17.34 30.82
CA LEU A 62 -26.35 -15.90 30.60
C LEU A 62 -24.88 -15.48 30.48
N GLY A 63 -23.99 -16.06 31.27
CA GLY A 63 -22.54 -15.84 31.18
C GLY A 63 -21.96 -16.31 29.84
N GLN A 64 -22.33 -17.50 29.38
CA GLN A 64 -21.90 -18.02 28.08
C GLN A 64 -22.45 -17.21 26.91
N ILE A 65 -23.70 -16.75 26.99
CA ILE A 65 -24.29 -15.86 25.98
C ILE A 65 -23.56 -14.52 25.98
N ALA A 66 -23.28 -13.92 27.14
CA ALA A 66 -22.53 -12.66 27.23
C ALA A 66 -21.11 -12.79 26.67
N GLU A 67 -20.42 -13.91 26.93
CA GLU A 67 -19.08 -14.17 26.39
C GLU A 67 -19.10 -14.44 24.88
N GLN A 68 -20.11 -15.16 24.37
CA GLN A 68 -20.34 -15.33 22.93
C GLN A 68 -20.67 -14.00 22.25
N PHE A 69 -21.49 -13.15 22.87
CA PHE A 69 -21.78 -11.81 22.34
C PHE A 69 -20.54 -10.91 22.35
N SER A 70 -19.65 -11.00 23.34
CA SER A 70 -18.39 -10.23 23.37
C SER A 70 -17.35 -10.75 22.37
N ARG A 71 -17.34 -12.07 22.08
CA ARG A 71 -16.50 -12.67 21.02
C ARG A 71 -17.03 -12.39 19.61
N VAL A 72 -18.35 -12.44 19.41
CA VAL A 72 -19.01 -12.20 18.10
C VAL A 72 -19.04 -10.71 17.78
N PHE A 73 -19.28 -9.87 18.78
CA PHE A 73 -19.17 -8.43 18.67
C PHE A 73 -17.91 -7.99 19.39
N LYS A 74 -16.79 -8.00 18.67
CA LYS A 74 -15.51 -7.38 19.01
C LYS A 74 -15.63 -5.86 19.24
N ILE A 75 -16.60 -5.40 20.02
CA ILE A 75 -16.98 -4.00 20.22
C ILE A 75 -15.81 -3.20 20.78
N ASN A 76 -14.98 -3.80 21.63
CA ASN A 76 -13.79 -3.14 22.15
C ASN A 76 -12.69 -3.00 21.09
N GLU A 77 -12.51 -3.99 20.20
CA GLU A 77 -11.58 -3.86 19.07
C GLU A 77 -12.11 -2.84 18.07
N LEU A 78 -13.40 -2.92 17.69
CA LEU A 78 -14.05 -1.95 16.80
C LEU A 78 -14.02 -0.52 17.37
N LYS A 79 -14.19 -0.37 18.68
CA LYS A 79 -14.08 0.93 19.36
C LYS A 79 -12.64 1.45 19.35
N THR A 80 -11.67 0.55 19.47
CA THR A 80 -10.24 0.91 19.38
C THR A 80 -9.87 1.28 17.95
N GLU A 81 -10.36 0.52 16.97
CA GLU A 81 -10.19 0.75 15.54
C GLU A 81 -10.83 2.07 15.09
N VAL A 82 -12.06 2.34 15.50
CA VAL A 82 -12.75 3.63 15.24
C VAL A 82 -12.03 4.79 15.92
N ALA A 83 -11.52 4.61 17.15
CA ALA A 83 -10.73 5.63 17.83
C ALA A 83 -9.40 5.91 17.11
N ASN A 84 -8.72 4.87 16.62
CA ASN A 84 -7.49 4.99 15.84
C ASN A 84 -7.75 5.67 14.48
N HIS A 85 -8.83 5.30 13.79
CA HIS A 85 -9.27 5.95 12.56
C HIS A 85 -9.61 7.43 12.78
N LEU A 86 -10.26 7.77 13.89
CA LEU A 86 -10.58 9.16 14.23
C LEU A 86 -9.29 9.97 14.47
N ALA A 87 -8.35 9.44 15.24
CA ALA A 87 -7.06 10.08 15.50
C ALA A 87 -6.23 10.26 14.22
N MET A 88 -6.27 9.28 13.31
CA MET A 88 -5.61 9.37 12.01
C MET A 88 -6.26 10.45 11.13
N LEU A 89 -7.59 10.52 11.10
CA LEU A 89 -8.34 11.55 10.36
C LEU A 89 -8.08 12.95 10.94
N GLU A 90 -8.03 13.11 12.26
CA GLU A 90 -7.67 14.37 12.92
C GLU A 90 -6.27 14.82 12.52
N LYS A 91 -5.28 13.91 12.55
CA LYS A 91 -3.91 14.19 12.11
C LYS A 91 -3.84 14.55 10.62
N LYS A 92 -4.65 13.90 9.78
CA LYS A 92 -4.77 14.22 8.35
C LYS A 92 -5.39 15.59 8.12
N VAL A 93 -6.40 15.97 8.90
CA VAL A 93 -7.02 17.30 8.86
C VAL A 93 -6.04 18.39 9.33
N GLU A 94 -5.23 18.12 10.37
CA GLU A 94 -4.16 19.04 10.80
C GLU A 94 -3.10 19.21 9.70
N LEU A 95 -2.68 18.12 9.06
CA LEU A 95 -1.71 18.14 7.97
C LEU A 95 -2.24 18.90 6.74
N GLU A 96 -3.50 18.66 6.35
CA GLU A 96 -4.16 19.41 5.28
C GLU A 96 -4.35 20.89 5.67
N GLY A 97 -4.61 21.20 6.95
CA GLY A 97 -4.62 22.56 7.47
C GLY A 97 -3.27 23.27 7.32
N LEU A 98 -2.16 22.57 7.59
CA LEU A 98 -0.80 23.07 7.35
C LEU A 98 -0.55 23.31 5.85
N LYS A 99 -0.98 22.39 4.98
CA LYS A 99 -0.91 22.59 3.52
C LYS A 99 -1.70 23.81 3.07
N VAL A 100 -2.87 24.10 3.66
CA VAL A 100 -3.63 25.34 3.36
C VAL A 100 -2.82 26.58 3.73
N VAL A 101 -2.16 26.59 4.88
CA VAL A 101 -1.27 27.70 5.30
C VAL A 101 -0.08 27.84 4.35
N GLU A 102 0.52 26.74 3.91
CA GLU A 102 1.60 26.75 2.93
C GLU A 102 1.13 27.21 1.55
N ILE A 103 -0.07 26.83 1.12
CA ILE A 103 -0.72 27.30 -0.10
C ILE A 103 -0.99 28.80 -0.01
N GLU A 104 -1.44 29.32 1.13
CA GLU A 104 -1.63 30.76 1.35
C GLU A 104 -0.31 31.51 1.32
N LYS A 105 0.75 30.97 1.93
CA LYS A 105 2.10 31.52 1.84
C LYS A 105 2.60 31.52 0.40
N CYS A 106 2.43 30.42 -0.33
CA CYS A 106 2.81 30.30 -1.72
C CYS A 106 2.01 31.27 -2.61
N LYS A 107 0.70 31.46 -2.35
CA LYS A 107 -0.12 32.50 -3.02
C LYS A 107 0.39 33.91 -2.73
N SER A 108 0.81 34.18 -1.48
CA SER A 108 1.41 35.46 -1.09
C SER A 108 2.75 35.70 -1.80
N ASP A 109 3.61 34.68 -1.85
CA ASP A 109 4.90 34.74 -2.54
C ASP A 109 4.73 34.88 -4.06
N ILE A 110 3.76 34.18 -4.66
CA ILE A 110 3.37 34.36 -6.07
C ILE A 110 2.88 35.78 -6.32
N LYS A 111 2.08 36.35 -5.42
CA LYS A 111 1.59 37.73 -5.52
C LYS A 111 2.76 38.72 -5.47
N LYS A 112 3.69 38.54 -4.53
CA LYS A 112 4.90 39.36 -4.40
C LYS A 112 5.79 39.25 -5.63
N MET A 113 6.01 38.04 -6.16
CA MET A 113 6.77 37.85 -7.40
C MET A 113 6.08 38.47 -8.62
N ARG A 114 4.74 38.42 -8.71
CA ARG A 114 3.98 39.12 -9.76
C ARG A 114 4.13 40.63 -9.65
N GLU A 115 4.11 41.19 -8.45
CA GLU A 115 4.34 42.62 -8.19
C GLU A 115 5.76 43.04 -8.55
N GLU A 116 6.77 42.22 -8.21
CA GLU A 116 8.18 42.44 -8.60
C GLU A 116 8.39 42.32 -10.12
N MET A 117 7.72 41.38 -10.78
CA MET A 117 7.70 41.26 -12.25
C MET A 117 6.99 42.42 -12.93
N ALA A 118 5.88 42.90 -12.37
CA ALA A 118 5.17 44.07 -12.88
C ALA A 118 6.01 45.35 -12.72
N ALA A 119 6.73 45.49 -11.60
CA ALA A 119 7.70 46.57 -11.39
C ALA A 119 8.85 46.53 -12.42
N ARG A 120 9.31 45.33 -12.78
CA ARG A 120 10.35 45.12 -13.81
C ARG A 120 9.86 45.23 -15.25
N SER A 121 8.57 45.01 -15.50
CA SER A 121 7.93 45.09 -16.83
C SER A 121 7.66 46.52 -17.32
N SER A 122 7.99 47.55 -16.54
CA SER A 122 8.01 48.94 -17.00
C SER A 122 9.21 49.27 -17.93
N ARG A 123 10.07 48.28 -18.22
CA ARG A 123 11.07 48.36 -19.29
C ARG A 123 10.94 47.17 -20.23
N THR A 124 10.77 47.48 -21.51
CA THR A 124 10.86 46.63 -22.71
C THR A 124 9.57 46.01 -23.24
N ASN A 125 9.47 46.12 -24.57
CA ASN A 125 8.29 46.13 -25.40
C ASN A 125 8.12 44.76 -26.11
N CYS A 126 6.87 44.26 -26.15
CA CYS A 126 6.25 43.59 -27.32
C CYS A 126 6.71 42.13 -27.72
N PRO A 127 6.02 41.42 -28.65
CA PRO A 127 4.82 40.61 -28.41
C PRO A 127 4.88 39.14 -28.94
N CYS A 128 4.08 38.26 -28.32
CA CYS A 128 3.28 37.15 -28.89
C CYS A 128 3.88 35.90 -29.61
N LYS A 129 3.14 34.79 -29.40
CA LYS A 129 2.87 33.58 -30.23
C LYS A 129 3.68 32.29 -30.01
N TYR A 130 2.89 31.27 -29.65
CA TYR A 130 3.14 29.83 -29.76
C TYR A 130 3.51 29.44 -31.21
N SER A 131 4.61 28.71 -31.36
CA SER A 131 4.85 27.75 -32.46
C SER A 131 5.84 26.68 -31.99
N PHE A 132 5.48 25.43 -32.22
CA PHE A 132 6.35 24.26 -32.08
C PHE A 132 7.50 24.29 -33.12
N LEU A 133 8.57 23.55 -32.79
CA LEU A 133 9.77 23.19 -33.57
C LEU A 133 10.99 24.15 -33.48
N ASP A 134 11.94 23.78 -32.61
CA ASP A 134 13.37 23.85 -32.94
C ASP A 134 14.14 22.77 -32.15
N GLU A 135 14.69 21.78 -32.88
CA GLU A 135 15.43 20.60 -32.40
C GLU A 135 16.87 20.89 -31.95
N ASN A 136 17.24 22.14 -31.64
CA ASN A 136 18.63 22.49 -31.30
C ASN A 136 18.79 23.36 -30.05
N LYS A 137 18.03 23.09 -28.98
CA LYS A 137 18.38 23.60 -27.65
C LYS A 137 19.20 22.58 -26.89
N ARG A 138 20.53 22.75 -26.96
CA ARG A 138 21.43 22.30 -25.88
C ARG A 138 20.81 22.73 -24.53
N PRO A 139 20.74 21.85 -23.52
CA PRO A 139 20.42 22.29 -22.18
C PRO A 139 21.44 23.38 -21.82
N THR A 140 20.97 24.61 -21.59
CA THR A 140 21.82 25.58 -20.90
C THR A 140 22.14 24.95 -19.54
N PRO A 141 23.42 24.75 -19.20
CA PRO A 141 23.76 24.19 -17.90
C PRO A 141 23.23 25.16 -16.87
N ARG A 142 22.19 24.78 -16.14
CA ARG A 142 21.87 25.45 -14.87
C ARG A 142 23.06 25.15 -13.97
N ARG A 143 24.01 26.09 -13.92
CA ARG A 143 25.16 26.06 -13.02
C ARG A 143 24.74 26.06 -11.54
N ASP A 144 23.50 26.46 -11.28
CA ASP A 144 22.92 26.50 -9.95
C ASP A 144 22.06 25.26 -9.76
N VAL A 145 22.59 24.30 -8.98
CA VAL A 145 21.77 23.25 -8.37
C VAL A 145 20.69 23.98 -7.57
N PRO A 146 19.40 23.76 -7.80
CA PRO A 146 18.37 24.38 -6.98
C PRO A 146 18.64 24.05 -5.50
N SER A 147 18.70 25.07 -4.65
CA SER A 147 18.96 24.89 -3.22
C SER A 147 17.69 24.37 -2.55
N TYR A 148 17.50 23.06 -2.52
CA TYR A 148 16.52 22.44 -1.63
C TYR A 148 17.03 22.53 -0.18
N PRO A 149 16.16 22.68 0.83
CA PRO A 149 16.56 22.55 2.23
C PRO A 149 17.30 21.23 2.39
N LYS A 150 18.51 21.27 2.97
CA LYS A 150 19.31 20.06 3.17
C LYS A 150 18.58 19.21 4.20
N TYR A 151 17.87 18.18 3.75
CA TYR A 151 17.29 17.20 4.65
C TYR A 151 18.42 16.34 5.21
N MET A 152 18.50 16.26 6.54
CA MET A 152 19.47 15.44 7.24
C MET A 152 18.70 14.25 7.80
N LEU A 153 18.94 13.06 7.24
CA LEU A 153 18.32 11.83 7.72
C LEU A 153 18.72 11.60 9.18
N SER A 154 17.74 11.31 10.04
CA SER A 154 18.03 10.90 11.42
C SER A 154 18.63 9.49 11.44
N GLN A 155 19.26 9.11 12.55
CA GLN A 155 19.80 7.76 12.70
C GLN A 155 18.69 6.70 12.65
N GLU A 156 17.55 6.99 13.26
CA GLU A 156 16.36 6.13 13.24
C GLU A 156 15.83 5.95 11.81
N THR A 157 15.86 7.02 11.02
CA THR A 157 15.47 6.98 9.60
C THR A 157 16.38 6.05 8.82
N ILE A 158 17.70 6.18 9.00
CA ILE A 158 18.71 5.36 8.32
C ILE A 158 18.54 3.87 8.67
N GLU A 159 18.31 3.56 9.95
CA GLU A 159 18.08 2.19 10.41
C GLU A 159 16.76 1.61 9.89
N ALA A 160 15.70 2.40 9.85
CA ALA A 160 14.42 2.00 9.28
C ALA A 160 14.50 1.79 7.76
N LEU A 161 15.31 2.59 7.06
CA LEU A 161 15.45 2.54 5.60
C LEU A 161 15.97 1.19 5.09
N ARG A 162 16.66 0.40 5.92
CA ARG A 162 17.14 -0.95 5.59
C ARG A 162 16.06 -2.04 5.69
N LYS A 163 14.85 -1.71 6.17
CA LYS A 163 13.79 -2.68 6.44
C LYS A 163 12.63 -2.50 5.47
N PRO A 164 11.96 -3.60 5.06
CA PRO A 164 10.79 -3.50 4.18
C PRO A 164 9.59 -2.82 4.87
N THR A 165 9.64 -2.65 6.19
CA THR A 165 8.64 -1.95 7.00
C THR A 165 8.75 -0.42 6.95
N PHE A 166 9.70 0.14 6.19
CA PHE A 166 9.83 1.58 6.02
C PHE A 166 8.54 2.17 5.41
N ASP A 167 7.90 3.08 6.16
CA ASP A 167 6.69 3.76 5.69
C ASP A 167 7.06 4.81 4.64
N VAL A 168 6.81 4.45 3.38
CA VAL A 168 7.14 5.27 2.21
C VAL A 168 6.24 6.49 2.07
N TRP A 169 5.11 6.59 2.76
CA TRP A 169 4.14 7.69 2.60
C TRP A 169 4.48 8.94 3.41
N LEU A 170 5.38 8.82 4.40
CA LEU A 170 5.75 9.93 5.29
C LEU A 170 6.64 10.99 4.63
N TRP A 171 7.21 10.69 3.47
CA TRP A 171 8.36 11.42 2.93
C TRP A 171 7.98 12.25 1.69
N GLU A 172 8.40 13.50 1.68
CA GLU A 172 8.33 14.37 0.50
C GLU A 172 9.45 14.03 -0.50
N PRO A 173 9.34 14.46 -1.77
CA PRO A 173 10.32 14.13 -2.81
C PRO A 173 11.77 14.46 -2.45
N ASN A 174 12.02 15.60 -1.78
CA ASN A 174 13.37 15.98 -1.36
C ASN A 174 13.95 15.04 -0.28
N GLU A 175 13.11 14.47 0.58
CA GLU A 175 13.56 13.53 1.62
C GLU A 175 13.82 12.15 1.01
N MET A 176 12.96 11.69 0.11
CA MET A 176 13.18 10.46 -0.68
C MET A 176 14.48 10.55 -1.50
N LEU A 177 14.76 11.70 -2.11
CA LEU A 177 16.03 11.94 -2.82
C LEU A 177 17.24 11.82 -1.88
N SER A 178 17.14 12.32 -0.64
CA SER A 178 18.20 12.16 0.37
C SER A 178 18.36 10.70 0.81
N CYS A 179 17.28 9.93 0.92
CA CYS A 179 17.32 8.49 1.17
C CYS A 179 18.05 7.75 0.04
N LEU A 180 17.72 8.04 -1.23
CA LEU A 180 18.40 7.44 -2.39
C LEU A 180 19.89 7.81 -2.43
N GLU A 181 20.23 9.08 -2.19
CA GLU A 181 21.63 9.54 -2.09
C GLU A 181 22.38 8.76 -1.00
N HIS A 182 21.76 8.60 0.18
CA HIS A 182 22.33 7.83 1.28
C HIS A 182 22.59 6.37 0.91
N MET A 183 21.65 5.67 0.25
CA MET A 183 21.83 4.26 -0.14
C MET A 183 23.08 4.06 -1.00
N TYR A 184 23.35 4.94 -1.97
CA TYR A 184 24.54 4.86 -2.81
C TYR A 184 25.84 5.06 -2.03
N HIS A 185 25.83 5.94 -1.02
CA HIS A 185 26.97 6.13 -0.13
C HIS A 185 27.19 4.95 0.81
N ASP A 186 26.10 4.49 1.43
CA ASP A 186 26.11 3.43 2.44
C ASP A 186 26.55 2.08 1.87
N LEU A 187 26.06 1.72 0.69
CA LEU A 187 26.48 0.53 -0.05
C LEU A 187 27.92 0.59 -0.59
N GLY A 188 28.63 1.70 -0.40
CA GLY A 188 30.00 1.91 -0.88
C GLY A 188 30.11 2.23 -2.38
N LEU A 189 28.99 2.33 -3.11
CA LEU A 189 28.98 2.51 -4.57
C LEU A 189 29.66 3.83 -4.98
N VAL A 190 29.43 4.90 -4.22
CA VAL A 190 30.09 6.19 -4.48
C VAL A 190 31.61 6.08 -4.40
N LYS A 191 32.09 5.37 -3.39
CA LYS A 191 33.53 5.19 -3.15
C LYS A 191 34.16 4.28 -4.20
N ASP A 192 33.56 3.12 -4.45
CA ASP A 192 34.18 2.06 -5.26
C ASP A 192 34.17 2.39 -6.76
N PHE A 193 33.16 3.14 -7.23
CA PHE A 193 33.05 3.57 -8.63
C PHE A 193 33.47 5.03 -8.84
N ASN A 194 34.01 5.69 -7.80
CA ASN A 194 34.42 7.09 -7.84
C ASN A 194 33.32 8.02 -8.38
N ILE A 195 32.08 7.81 -7.93
CA ILE A 195 30.94 8.62 -8.34
C ILE A 195 31.11 10.01 -7.72
N ASN A 196 31.06 11.07 -8.52
CA ASN A 196 31.10 12.42 -7.97
C ASN A 196 29.79 12.69 -7.18
N PRO A 197 29.84 13.02 -5.88
CA PRO A 197 28.62 13.20 -5.07
C PRO A 197 27.68 14.29 -5.59
N ILE A 198 28.21 15.35 -6.22
CA ILE A 198 27.40 16.40 -6.84
C ILE A 198 26.70 15.87 -8.10
N THR A 199 27.40 15.06 -8.90
CA THR A 199 26.82 14.39 -10.07
C THR A 199 25.73 13.39 -9.65
N LEU A 200 25.94 12.61 -8.58
CA LEU A 200 24.91 11.73 -8.01
C LEU A 200 23.64 12.51 -7.67
N LYS A 201 23.77 13.62 -6.95
CA LYS A 201 22.64 14.48 -6.59
C LYS A 201 21.92 15.05 -7.82
N ARG A 202 22.67 15.54 -8.82
CA ARG A 202 22.10 16.06 -10.07
C ARG A 202 21.39 14.98 -10.86
N TRP A 203 21.96 13.78 -10.92
CA TRP A 203 21.37 12.62 -11.56
C TRP A 203 20.06 12.24 -10.88
N LEU A 204 20.03 12.09 -9.55
CA LEU A 204 18.81 11.78 -8.80
C LEU A 204 17.70 12.84 -9.00
N LEU A 205 18.05 14.13 -9.01
CA LEU A 205 17.11 15.21 -9.33
C LEU A 205 16.57 15.08 -10.77
N CYS A 206 17.43 14.78 -11.73
CA CYS A 206 17.02 14.57 -13.12
C CYS A 206 16.12 13.33 -13.28
N ILE A 207 16.42 12.25 -12.55
CA ILE A 207 15.57 11.06 -12.49
C ILE A 207 14.18 11.43 -11.97
N HIS A 208 14.09 12.10 -10.81
CA HIS A 208 12.83 12.58 -10.25
C HIS A 208 12.02 13.40 -11.26
N ASP A 209 12.66 14.36 -11.94
CA ASP A 209 12.01 15.23 -12.91
C ASP A 209 11.51 14.50 -14.17
N ASN A 210 11.99 13.28 -14.44
CA ASN A 210 11.57 12.44 -15.56
C ASN A 210 10.61 11.31 -15.14
N TYR A 211 10.25 11.20 -13.86
CA TYR A 211 9.06 10.44 -13.46
C TYR A 211 7.82 11.31 -13.62
N ARG A 212 6.75 10.74 -14.20
CA ARG A 212 5.48 11.45 -14.36
C ARG A 212 4.64 11.38 -13.09
N ASN A 213 3.68 12.31 -12.98
CA ASN A 213 2.69 12.34 -11.90
C ASN A 213 1.51 11.42 -12.20
N ASN A 214 1.78 10.12 -12.42
CA ASN A 214 0.72 9.11 -12.53
C ASN A 214 0.24 8.67 -11.14
N PRO A 215 -0.97 8.10 -11.00
CA PRO A 215 -1.42 7.57 -9.71
C PRO A 215 -0.49 6.49 -9.15
N PHE A 216 -0.06 5.52 -9.97
CA PHE A 216 0.79 4.41 -9.53
C PHE A 216 2.24 4.57 -10.01
N HIS A 217 2.48 4.58 -11.32
CA HIS A 217 3.85 4.58 -11.88
C HIS A 217 4.47 5.98 -11.82
N ASN A 218 4.89 6.40 -10.62
CA ASN A 218 5.44 7.72 -10.29
C ASN A 218 6.75 7.63 -9.48
N PHE A 219 7.32 8.77 -9.09
CA PHE A 219 8.60 8.79 -8.37
C PHE A 219 8.56 8.07 -7.01
N ARG A 220 7.42 8.06 -6.32
CA ARG A 220 7.29 7.33 -5.05
C ARG A 220 7.33 5.82 -5.28
N HIS A 221 6.74 5.32 -6.38
CA HIS A 221 6.88 3.92 -6.77
C HIS A 221 8.35 3.57 -7.06
N CYS A 222 9.07 4.37 -7.85
CA CYS A 222 10.52 4.25 -8.02
C CYS A 222 11.28 4.16 -6.70
N PHE A 223 10.91 5.02 -5.74
CA PHE A 223 11.49 5.00 -4.40
C PHE A 223 11.16 3.69 -3.66
N CYS A 224 9.91 3.21 -3.69
CA CYS A 224 9.51 1.93 -3.10
C CYS A 224 10.35 0.76 -3.62
N VAL A 225 10.53 0.67 -4.94
CA VAL A 225 11.29 -0.41 -5.60
C VAL A 225 12.76 -0.35 -5.20
N THR A 226 13.35 0.85 -5.23
CA THR A 226 14.77 1.03 -4.85
C THR A 226 15.00 0.76 -3.37
N GLN A 227 14.09 1.22 -2.50
CA GLN A 227 14.17 1.00 -1.06
C GLN A 227 13.96 -0.48 -0.69
N MET A 228 13.11 -1.20 -1.44
CA MET A 228 12.96 -2.64 -1.29
C MET A 228 14.23 -3.38 -1.72
N MET A 229 14.86 -2.97 -2.83
CA MET A 229 16.15 -3.53 -3.27
C MET A 229 17.22 -3.32 -2.20
N TYR A 230 17.31 -2.12 -1.62
CA TYR A 230 18.21 -1.84 -0.50
C TYR A 230 17.91 -2.69 0.74
N SER A 231 16.64 -2.92 1.05
CA SER A 231 16.23 -3.83 2.14
C SER A 231 16.62 -5.28 1.87
N MET A 232 16.43 -5.77 0.64
CA MET A 232 16.85 -7.12 0.24
C MET A 232 18.36 -7.27 0.27
N ILE A 233 19.12 -6.25 -0.15
CA ILE A 233 20.58 -6.25 -0.04
C ILE A 233 21.03 -6.47 1.41
N SER A 234 20.38 -5.79 2.36
CA SER A 234 20.67 -5.94 3.79
C SER A 234 20.16 -7.27 4.36
N LEU A 235 18.94 -7.67 4.04
CA LEU A 235 18.27 -8.86 4.60
C LEU A 235 18.96 -10.16 4.14
N CYS A 236 19.24 -10.26 2.84
CA CYS A 236 19.80 -11.46 2.22
C CYS A 236 21.34 -11.42 2.16
N ASN A 237 21.96 -10.41 2.78
CA ASN A 237 23.40 -10.17 2.79
C ASN A 237 24.03 -10.25 1.38
N LEU A 238 23.40 -9.56 0.42
CA LEU A 238 23.70 -9.74 -1.00
C LEU A 238 25.12 -9.32 -1.37
N GLN A 239 25.77 -8.44 -0.61
CA GLN A 239 27.16 -8.03 -0.84
C GLN A 239 28.18 -9.16 -0.62
N GLU A 240 27.80 -10.28 0.01
CA GLU A 240 28.64 -11.49 0.08
C GLU A 240 28.50 -12.39 -1.15
N LYS A 241 27.41 -12.25 -1.91
CA LYS A 241 27.08 -13.10 -3.07
C LYS A 241 27.34 -12.39 -4.39
N PHE A 242 27.14 -11.08 -4.41
CA PHE A 242 27.25 -10.23 -5.58
C PHE A 242 28.49 -9.36 -5.51
N SER A 243 29.06 -9.10 -6.68
CA SER A 243 30.11 -8.10 -6.80
C SER A 243 29.53 -6.69 -6.64
N GLN A 244 30.37 -5.69 -6.32
CA GLN A 244 29.91 -4.30 -6.22
C GLN A 244 29.33 -3.77 -7.55
N ILE A 245 29.73 -4.32 -8.71
CA ILE A 245 29.16 -3.92 -10.00
C ILE A 245 27.74 -4.45 -10.16
N ASP A 246 27.44 -5.64 -9.63
CA ASP A 246 26.09 -6.18 -9.60
C ASP A 246 25.18 -5.39 -8.65
N ILE A 247 25.69 -4.97 -7.48
CA ILE A 247 24.95 -4.10 -6.55
C ILE A 247 24.65 -2.75 -7.20
N LEU A 248 25.62 -2.16 -7.91
CA LEU A 248 25.41 -0.94 -8.68
C LEU A 248 24.33 -1.13 -9.75
N ILE A 249 24.38 -2.23 -10.51
CA ILE A 249 23.40 -2.55 -11.55
C ILE A 249 22.00 -2.70 -10.94
N LEU A 250 21.85 -3.44 -9.84
CA LEU A 250 20.56 -3.65 -9.16
C LEU A 250 19.95 -2.31 -8.69
N MET A 251 20.74 -1.48 -8.01
CA MET A 251 20.28 -0.19 -7.49
C MET A 251 19.97 0.81 -8.61
N THR A 252 20.81 0.90 -9.64
CA THR A 252 20.57 1.84 -10.75
C THR A 252 19.41 1.38 -11.64
N ALA A 253 19.24 0.08 -11.87
CA ALA A 253 18.07 -0.44 -12.59
C ALA A 253 16.78 -0.15 -11.83
N ALA A 254 16.73 -0.42 -10.52
CA ALA A 254 15.56 -0.13 -9.67
C ALA A 254 15.14 1.35 -9.72
N VAL A 255 16.11 2.28 -9.68
CA VAL A 255 15.83 3.73 -9.77
C VAL A 255 15.28 4.13 -11.15
N CYS A 256 15.69 3.44 -12.22
CA CYS A 256 15.40 3.84 -13.60
C CYS A 256 14.26 3.07 -14.27
N HIS A 257 13.74 2.01 -13.66
CA HIS A 257 12.97 0.99 -14.38
C HIS A 257 11.67 1.49 -15.02
N ASP A 258 11.08 2.58 -14.50
CA ASP A 258 9.79 3.13 -14.92
C ASP A 258 9.85 4.59 -15.39
N LEU A 259 11.05 5.06 -15.77
CA LEU A 259 11.26 6.43 -16.22
C LEU A 259 10.31 6.82 -17.37
N ASP A 260 9.65 7.97 -17.22
CA ASP A 260 8.72 8.52 -18.21
C ASP A 260 7.50 7.61 -18.53
N HIS A 261 7.08 6.74 -17.60
CA HIS A 261 5.89 5.92 -17.77
C HIS A 261 4.63 6.77 -18.09
N PRO A 262 3.87 6.45 -19.15
CA PRO A 262 2.79 7.32 -19.64
C PRO A 262 1.45 7.16 -18.91
N GLY A 263 1.34 6.19 -18.00
CA GLY A 263 0.10 5.87 -17.29
C GLY A 263 -0.79 4.83 -18.01
N TYR A 264 -0.27 4.20 -19.06
CA TYR A 264 -0.99 3.20 -19.87
C TYR A 264 -0.02 2.10 -20.29
N ASN A 265 -0.37 0.84 -20.01
CA ASN A 265 0.53 -0.30 -20.16
C ASN A 265 0.85 -0.66 -21.63
N ASN A 266 1.74 -1.64 -21.83
CA ASN A 266 2.13 -2.15 -23.15
C ASN A 266 0.94 -2.58 -24.03
N THR A 267 -0.09 -3.20 -23.44
CA THR A 267 -1.29 -3.63 -24.19
C THR A 267 -2.02 -2.43 -24.81
N TYR A 268 -2.15 -1.34 -24.07
CA TYR A 268 -2.70 -0.10 -24.62
C TYR A 268 -1.80 0.46 -25.72
N GLN A 269 -0.48 0.55 -25.49
CA GLN A 269 0.45 1.09 -26.48
C GLN A 269 0.31 0.37 -27.83
N ILE A 270 0.28 -0.97 -27.80
CA ILE A 270 0.18 -1.84 -28.98
C ILE A 270 -1.19 -1.70 -29.65
N ASN A 271 -2.28 -1.82 -28.89
CA ASN A 271 -3.64 -1.76 -29.44
C ASN A 271 -3.96 -0.38 -30.04
N ALA A 272 -3.54 0.70 -29.37
CA ALA A 272 -3.69 2.07 -29.85
C ALA A 272 -2.65 2.47 -30.91
N ARG A 273 -1.67 1.60 -31.20
CA ARG A 273 -0.57 1.83 -32.16
C ARG A 273 0.15 3.15 -31.92
N THR A 274 0.46 3.42 -30.65
CA THR A 274 1.12 4.67 -30.26
C THR A 274 2.52 4.77 -30.86
N GLU A 275 3.12 5.97 -30.79
CA GLU A 275 4.49 6.17 -31.26
C GLU A 275 5.49 5.24 -30.57
N LEU A 276 5.28 4.88 -29.30
CA LEU A 276 6.14 3.94 -28.58
C LEU A 276 6.02 2.53 -29.15
N ALA A 277 4.80 2.03 -29.37
CA ALA A 277 4.59 0.72 -29.97
C ALA A 277 5.22 0.62 -31.37
N VAL A 278 5.03 1.64 -32.21
CA VAL A 278 5.66 1.72 -33.54
C VAL A 278 7.18 1.77 -33.44
N ARG A 279 7.74 2.58 -32.53
CA ARG A 279 9.19 2.72 -32.35
C ARG A 279 9.85 1.41 -31.91
N TYR A 280 9.20 0.65 -31.05
CA TYR A 280 9.74 -0.58 -30.46
C TYR A 280 9.17 -1.86 -31.08
N ASN A 281 8.41 -1.74 -32.17
CA ASN A 281 7.84 -2.87 -32.93
C ASN A 281 7.08 -3.85 -32.03
N ASP A 282 6.27 -3.32 -31.11
CA ASP A 282 5.45 -4.07 -30.15
C ASP A 282 6.22 -4.97 -29.15
N ILE A 283 7.56 -4.85 -29.08
CA ILE A 283 8.39 -5.64 -28.16
C ILE A 283 8.74 -4.79 -26.93
N SER A 284 8.11 -5.11 -25.78
CA SER A 284 8.25 -4.40 -24.51
C SER A 284 8.40 -2.86 -24.68
N PRO A 285 7.43 -2.16 -25.32
CA PRO A 285 7.61 -0.76 -25.69
C PRO A 285 7.94 0.17 -24.53
N LEU A 286 7.32 -0.04 -23.36
CA LEU A 286 7.53 0.79 -22.18
C LEU A 286 8.90 0.54 -21.55
N GLU A 287 9.27 -0.72 -21.32
CA GLU A 287 10.53 -1.06 -20.66
C GLU A 287 11.73 -0.65 -21.52
N ASN A 288 11.61 -0.77 -22.85
CA ASN A 288 12.60 -0.20 -23.77
C ASN A 288 12.68 1.33 -23.69
N HIS A 289 11.54 2.01 -23.54
CA HIS A 289 11.48 3.46 -23.38
C HIS A 289 12.12 3.92 -22.06
N HIS A 290 11.78 3.28 -20.94
CA HIS A 290 12.36 3.57 -19.62
C HIS A 290 13.89 3.45 -19.67
N CYS A 291 14.39 2.36 -20.27
CA CYS A 291 15.83 2.14 -20.41
C CYS A 291 16.47 3.17 -21.37
N ALA A 292 15.81 3.54 -22.46
CA ALA A 292 16.30 4.56 -23.37
C ALA A 292 16.42 5.93 -22.68
N VAL A 293 15.40 6.35 -21.91
CA VAL A 293 15.41 7.58 -21.12
C VAL A 293 16.52 7.57 -20.07
N ALA A 294 16.69 6.45 -19.35
CA ALA A 294 17.76 6.29 -18.36
C ALA A 294 19.15 6.61 -18.95
N PHE A 295 19.44 6.06 -20.13
CA PHE A 295 20.72 6.28 -20.77
C PHE A 295 20.83 7.58 -21.56
N GLN A 296 19.71 8.20 -21.96
CA GLN A 296 19.71 9.59 -22.43
C GLN A 296 20.15 10.53 -21.30
N ILE A 297 19.64 10.34 -20.08
CA ILE A 297 20.07 11.11 -18.89
C ILE A 297 21.56 10.88 -18.62
N ILE A 298 21.99 9.62 -18.50
CA ILE A 298 23.39 9.26 -18.21
C ILE A 298 24.37 9.74 -19.30
N SER A 299 23.91 9.92 -20.54
CA SER A 299 24.76 10.44 -21.62
C SER A 299 25.15 11.92 -21.44
N GLN A 300 24.43 12.67 -20.61
CA GLN A 300 24.76 14.06 -20.31
C GLN A 300 25.86 14.14 -19.24
N PRO A 301 26.97 14.86 -19.47
CA PRO A 301 28.12 14.88 -18.55
C PRO A 301 27.78 15.27 -17.11
N GLU A 302 26.80 16.15 -16.90
CA GLU A 302 26.38 16.63 -15.58
C GLU A 302 25.54 15.63 -14.77
N TYR A 303 25.01 14.58 -15.41
CA TYR A 303 24.21 13.51 -14.81
C TYR A 303 24.91 12.15 -14.89
N ASN A 304 26.07 12.07 -15.53
CA ASN A 304 26.77 10.81 -15.74
C ASN A 304 27.47 10.31 -14.47
N ILE A 305 26.75 9.54 -13.65
CA ILE A 305 27.30 8.88 -12.46
C ILE A 305 28.40 7.85 -12.77
N PHE A 306 28.56 7.46 -14.04
CA PHE A 306 29.56 6.50 -14.50
C PHE A 306 30.75 7.19 -15.21
N SER A 307 30.91 8.51 -15.09
CA SER A 307 31.97 9.25 -15.82
C SER A 307 33.39 8.77 -15.50
N ASN A 308 33.59 8.13 -14.35
CA ASN A 308 34.89 7.70 -13.85
C ASN A 308 35.10 6.17 -13.92
N VAL A 309 34.15 5.40 -14.44
CA VAL A 309 34.34 3.96 -14.68
C VAL A 309 35.00 3.73 -16.03
N ASN A 310 35.76 2.65 -16.17
CA ASN A 310 36.39 2.35 -17.46
C ASN A 310 35.36 1.85 -18.49
N GLN A 311 35.74 1.85 -19.77
CA GLN A 311 34.81 1.55 -20.86
C GLN A 311 34.22 0.13 -20.79
N ASP A 312 35.00 -0.86 -20.34
CA ASP A 312 34.53 -2.25 -20.27
C ASP A 312 33.59 -2.46 -19.09
N GLN A 313 33.88 -1.84 -17.94
CA GLN A 313 32.93 -1.76 -16.81
C GLN A 313 31.64 -1.05 -17.23
N PHE A 314 31.72 0.06 -17.96
CA PHE A 314 30.52 0.76 -18.43
C PHE A 314 29.66 -0.12 -19.34
N LYS A 315 30.27 -0.90 -20.26
CA LYS A 315 29.53 -1.87 -21.09
C LYS A 315 28.83 -2.93 -20.24
N GLN A 316 29.52 -3.47 -19.23
CA GLN A 316 28.96 -4.46 -18.31
C GLN A 316 27.78 -3.88 -17.51
N ILE A 317 27.96 -2.69 -16.93
CA ILE A 317 26.91 -1.97 -16.19
C ILE A 317 25.71 -1.70 -17.09
N ARG A 318 25.96 -1.18 -18.30
CA ARG A 318 24.90 -0.88 -19.27
C ARG A 318 24.12 -2.13 -19.65
N GLN A 319 24.81 -3.22 -19.97
CA GLN A 319 24.16 -4.48 -20.33
C GLN A 319 23.32 -5.02 -19.18
N GLY A 320 23.86 -4.99 -17.96
CA GLY A 320 23.13 -5.42 -16.77
C GLY A 320 21.85 -4.61 -16.54
N ILE A 321 21.95 -3.28 -16.57
CA ILE A 321 20.79 -2.40 -16.37
C ILE A 321 19.73 -2.63 -17.46
N ILE A 322 20.13 -2.78 -18.74
CA ILE A 322 19.20 -3.09 -19.83
C ILE A 322 18.47 -4.41 -19.55
N THR A 323 19.21 -5.47 -19.21
CA THR A 323 18.62 -6.78 -18.92
C THR A 323 17.62 -6.71 -17.77
N LEU A 324 17.93 -5.96 -16.71
CA LEU A 324 17.05 -5.84 -15.54
C LEU A 324 15.80 -5.01 -15.80
N ILE A 325 15.92 -3.86 -16.47
CA ILE A 325 14.74 -3.05 -16.81
C ILE A 325 13.82 -3.82 -17.77
N LEU A 326 14.36 -4.49 -18.79
CA LEU A 326 13.52 -5.31 -19.69
C LEU A 326 12.93 -6.57 -19.02
N ALA A 327 13.41 -6.94 -17.83
CA ALA A 327 12.85 -8.05 -17.06
C ALA A 327 11.59 -7.65 -16.27
N THR A 328 11.35 -6.35 -16.05
CA THR A 328 10.17 -5.90 -15.29
C THR A 328 8.87 -6.13 -16.06
N ASP A 329 8.92 -6.19 -17.39
CA ASP A 329 7.77 -6.54 -18.24
C ASP A 329 7.06 -7.81 -17.74
N MET A 330 5.83 -7.65 -17.27
CA MET A 330 5.04 -8.73 -16.70
C MET A 330 4.57 -9.76 -17.75
N ALA A 331 4.62 -9.44 -19.05
CA ALA A 331 4.41 -10.42 -20.11
C ALA A 331 5.48 -11.54 -20.08
N ARG A 332 6.66 -11.26 -19.53
CA ARG A 332 7.78 -12.20 -19.40
C ARG A 332 7.88 -12.86 -18.03
N HIS A 333 6.93 -12.61 -17.12
CA HIS A 333 7.00 -13.12 -15.74
C HIS A 333 7.16 -14.65 -15.68
N ALA A 334 6.30 -15.39 -16.40
CA ALA A 334 6.34 -16.85 -16.40
C ALA A 334 7.66 -17.39 -16.98
N GLU A 335 8.10 -16.88 -18.14
CA GLU A 335 9.37 -17.23 -18.79
C GLU A 335 10.56 -17.09 -17.82
N ILE A 336 10.65 -15.95 -17.15
CA ILE A 336 11.76 -15.63 -16.24
C ILE A 336 11.70 -16.51 -14.99
N LEU A 337 10.52 -16.68 -14.39
CA LEU A 337 10.37 -17.45 -13.16
C LEU A 337 10.61 -18.95 -13.41
N ASP A 338 10.15 -19.49 -14.54
CA ASP A 338 10.39 -20.89 -14.89
C ASP A 338 11.88 -21.13 -15.18
N SER A 339 12.53 -20.24 -15.92
CA SER A 339 13.98 -20.26 -16.13
C SER A 339 14.78 -20.18 -14.82
N PHE A 340 14.28 -19.45 -13.82
CA PHE A 340 14.89 -19.41 -12.49
C PHE A 340 14.69 -20.71 -11.73
N LYS A 341 13.47 -21.25 -11.71
CA LYS A 341 13.15 -22.53 -11.07
C LYS A 341 13.98 -23.68 -11.63
N GLU A 342 14.22 -23.72 -12.94
CA GLU A 342 15.10 -24.72 -13.57
C GLU A 342 16.53 -24.67 -13.01
N LYS A 343 17.02 -23.48 -12.65
CA LYS A 343 18.37 -23.28 -12.10
C LYS A 343 18.44 -23.52 -10.59
N MET A 344 17.31 -23.57 -9.91
CA MET A 344 17.25 -23.67 -8.44
C MET A 344 17.73 -25.00 -7.89
N ASP A 345 17.53 -26.11 -8.62
CA ASP A 345 17.89 -27.44 -8.14
C ASP A 345 19.41 -27.60 -7.93
N ASN A 346 20.22 -26.87 -8.71
CA ASN A 346 21.68 -26.83 -8.60
C ASN A 346 22.19 -25.38 -8.77
N PHE A 347 21.66 -24.46 -7.96
CA PHE A 347 22.01 -23.05 -8.10
C PHE A 347 23.49 -22.80 -7.79
N ASP A 348 24.22 -22.18 -8.72
CA ASP A 348 25.64 -21.88 -8.63
C ASP A 348 25.91 -20.37 -8.71
N TYR A 349 26.40 -19.80 -7.61
CA TYR A 349 26.75 -18.38 -7.52
C TYR A 349 27.95 -17.97 -8.38
N SER A 350 28.75 -18.94 -8.86
CA SER A 350 29.86 -18.69 -9.77
C SER A 350 29.44 -18.69 -11.25
N ASN A 351 28.21 -19.14 -11.55
CA ASN A 351 27.67 -19.18 -12.90
C ASN A 351 26.97 -17.85 -13.25
N GLU A 352 27.46 -17.16 -14.29
CA GLU A 352 26.93 -15.86 -14.70
C GLU A 352 25.47 -15.89 -15.16
N GLU A 353 25.00 -16.98 -15.77
CA GLU A 353 23.60 -17.12 -16.19
C GLU A 353 22.67 -17.28 -14.99
N HIS A 354 23.10 -18.04 -13.97
CA HIS A 354 22.37 -18.20 -12.71
C HIS A 354 22.28 -16.86 -11.98
N MET A 355 23.40 -16.14 -11.89
CA MET A 355 23.44 -14.83 -11.26
C MET A 355 22.64 -13.78 -12.02
N THR A 356 22.62 -13.83 -13.35
CA THR A 356 21.76 -12.96 -14.18
C THR A 356 20.28 -13.23 -13.93
N CYS A 357 19.88 -14.50 -13.92
CA CYS A 357 18.51 -14.90 -13.64
C CYS A 357 18.08 -14.50 -12.22
N LEU A 358 18.95 -14.67 -11.23
CA LEU A 358 18.69 -14.21 -9.86
C LEU A 358 18.50 -12.69 -9.80
N LYS A 359 19.35 -11.88 -10.45
CA LYS A 359 19.18 -10.41 -10.49
C LYS A 359 17.86 -10.00 -11.15
N MET A 360 17.45 -10.69 -12.20
CA MET A 360 16.14 -10.47 -12.84
C MET A 360 14.99 -10.76 -11.88
N VAL A 361 15.05 -11.87 -11.13
CA VAL A 361 14.02 -12.17 -10.12
C VAL A 361 14.04 -11.16 -8.98
N LEU A 362 15.21 -10.72 -8.51
CA LEU A 362 15.31 -9.73 -7.43
C LEU A 362 14.70 -8.37 -7.81
N ILE A 363 14.97 -7.85 -9.01
CA ILE A 363 14.33 -6.59 -9.44
C ILE A 363 12.82 -6.76 -9.57
N LYS A 364 12.35 -7.90 -10.09
CA LYS A 364 10.91 -8.19 -10.16
C LYS A 364 10.27 -8.32 -8.78
N CYS A 365 10.93 -8.97 -7.83
CA CYS A 365 10.49 -9.01 -6.43
C CYS A 365 10.29 -7.60 -5.89
N CYS A 366 11.27 -6.71 -6.09
CA CYS A 366 11.21 -5.34 -5.58
C CYS A 366 10.13 -4.50 -6.26
N ASP A 367 9.99 -4.63 -7.58
CA ASP A 367 9.03 -3.92 -8.42
C ASP A 367 7.59 -4.12 -7.92
N ILE A 368 7.18 -5.38 -7.75
CA ILE A 368 5.81 -5.71 -7.32
C ILE A 368 5.66 -5.91 -5.81
N SER A 369 6.62 -5.42 -5.00
CA SER A 369 6.71 -5.70 -3.55
C SER A 369 5.74 -4.96 -2.63
N ASN A 370 4.79 -4.19 -3.13
CA ASN A 370 3.94 -3.34 -2.27
C ASN A 370 3.24 -4.15 -1.15
N GLU A 371 2.72 -5.33 -1.46
CA GLU A 371 2.02 -6.21 -0.50
C GLU A 371 2.96 -6.93 0.49
N VAL A 372 4.28 -6.79 0.33
CA VAL A 372 5.25 -7.23 1.35
C VAL A 372 5.31 -6.24 2.52
N ARG A 373 4.92 -4.98 2.29
CA ARG A 373 4.96 -3.93 3.30
C ARG A 373 3.81 -4.11 4.30
N PRO A 374 3.90 -3.47 5.49
CA PRO A 374 2.77 -3.40 6.41
C PRO A 374 1.50 -2.93 5.72
N MET A 375 0.36 -3.47 6.11
CA MET A 375 -0.94 -3.26 5.46
C MET A 375 -1.25 -1.78 5.25
N GLU A 376 -0.98 -0.93 6.24
CA GLU A 376 -1.26 0.50 6.21
C GLU A 376 -0.40 1.25 5.18
N VAL A 377 0.76 0.68 4.82
CA VAL A 377 1.66 1.20 3.79
C VAL A 377 1.32 0.61 2.42
N ALA A 378 0.90 -0.66 2.37
CA ALA A 378 0.57 -1.39 1.15
C ALA A 378 -0.77 -0.96 0.55
N GLU A 379 -1.82 -0.87 1.37
CA GLU A 379 -3.20 -0.70 0.91
C GLU A 379 -3.43 0.54 0.03
N PRO A 380 -2.87 1.73 0.33
CA PRO A 380 -3.06 2.91 -0.52
C PRO A 380 -2.52 2.72 -1.94
N TRP A 381 -1.50 1.88 -2.14
CA TRP A 381 -0.97 1.58 -3.47
C TRP A 381 -1.97 0.84 -4.35
N VAL A 382 -2.86 0.05 -3.77
CA VAL A 382 -3.89 -0.67 -4.55
C VAL A 382 -4.90 0.32 -5.12
N ASP A 383 -5.27 1.36 -4.36
CA ASP A 383 -6.15 2.42 -4.87
C ASP A 383 -5.47 3.20 -6.00
N CYS A 384 -4.19 3.55 -5.85
CA CYS A 384 -3.38 4.16 -6.91
C CYS A 384 -3.32 3.29 -8.18
N LEU A 385 -3.10 1.98 -8.03
CA LEU A 385 -3.04 1.05 -9.15
C LEU A 385 -4.37 0.95 -9.88
N LEU A 386 -5.47 0.81 -9.13
CA LEU A 386 -6.81 0.74 -9.69
C LEU A 386 -7.21 2.04 -10.36
N GLU A 387 -6.84 3.20 -9.82
CA GLU A 387 -7.06 4.49 -10.48
C GLU A 387 -6.40 4.52 -11.86
N GLU A 388 -5.15 4.08 -11.96
CA GLU A 388 -4.42 4.03 -13.24
C GLU A 388 -5.02 3.00 -14.21
N TYR A 389 -5.38 1.80 -13.73
CA TYR A 389 -6.05 0.78 -14.54
C TYR A 389 -7.41 1.26 -15.05
N PHE A 390 -8.17 1.98 -14.22
CA PHE A 390 -9.48 2.49 -14.60
C PHE A 390 -9.36 3.66 -15.58
N MET A 391 -8.36 4.52 -15.45
CA MET A 391 -8.07 5.54 -16.47
C MET A 391 -7.78 4.90 -17.83
N GLN A 392 -6.99 3.82 -17.85
CA GLN A 392 -6.71 3.09 -19.08
C GLN A 392 -7.98 2.44 -19.65
N SER A 393 -8.72 1.67 -18.86
CA SER A 393 -9.88 0.94 -19.38
C SER A 393 -11.03 1.87 -19.82
N ASP A 394 -11.24 3.00 -19.12
CA ASP A 394 -12.18 4.03 -19.54
C ASP A 394 -11.79 4.62 -20.91
N ARG A 395 -10.49 4.87 -21.11
CA ARG A 395 -9.96 5.38 -22.38
C ARG A 395 -10.09 4.34 -23.49
N GLU A 396 -9.75 3.09 -23.23
CA GLU A 396 -9.93 1.97 -24.17
C GLU A 396 -11.40 1.84 -24.61
N LYS A 397 -12.36 1.91 -23.66
CA LYS A 397 -13.80 1.94 -23.96
C LYS A 397 -14.16 3.11 -24.88
N SER A 398 -13.63 4.30 -24.60
CA SER A 398 -13.92 5.51 -25.39
C SER A 398 -13.33 5.49 -26.80
N GLU A 399 -12.19 4.82 -26.97
CA GLU A 399 -11.47 4.70 -28.25
C GLU A 399 -11.89 3.44 -29.04
N GLY A 400 -12.78 2.61 -28.48
CA GLY A 400 -13.22 1.36 -29.10
C GLY A 400 -12.17 0.26 -29.11
N LEU A 401 -11.22 0.29 -28.18
CA LEU A 401 -10.14 -0.68 -28.03
C LEU A 401 -10.55 -1.84 -27.10
N PRO A 402 -9.88 -3.01 -27.19
CA PRO A 402 -10.10 -4.12 -26.26
C PRO A 402 -9.80 -3.71 -24.82
N VAL A 403 -10.65 -4.12 -23.88
CA VAL A 403 -10.51 -3.85 -22.43
C VAL A 403 -10.20 -5.14 -21.70
N ALA A 404 -9.12 -5.14 -20.91
CA ALA A 404 -8.77 -6.28 -20.07
C ALA A 404 -9.75 -6.40 -18.88
N PRO A 405 -10.32 -7.59 -18.58
CA PRO A 405 -11.29 -7.75 -17.49
C PRO A 405 -10.79 -7.33 -16.11
N PHE A 406 -9.48 -7.49 -15.84
CA PHE A 406 -8.86 -7.12 -14.56
C PHE A 406 -8.56 -5.61 -14.43
N MET A 407 -8.81 -4.82 -15.47
CA MET A 407 -8.72 -3.35 -15.45
C MET A 407 -10.11 -2.70 -15.54
N ASP A 408 -11.17 -3.48 -15.71
CA ASP A 408 -12.52 -2.96 -15.91
C ASP A 408 -13.16 -2.58 -14.57
N ARG A 409 -13.40 -1.27 -14.36
CA ARG A 409 -14.03 -0.76 -13.12
C ARG A 409 -15.38 -1.37 -12.80
N ASP A 410 -16.07 -1.91 -13.80
CA ASP A 410 -17.39 -2.54 -13.60
C ASP A 410 -17.26 -3.97 -13.04
N LYS A 411 -16.05 -4.56 -13.07
CA LYS A 411 -15.79 -5.97 -12.72
C LYS A 411 -14.81 -6.14 -11.57
N VAL A 412 -13.97 -5.14 -11.31
CA VAL A 412 -12.84 -5.25 -10.39
C VAL A 412 -13.17 -4.58 -9.06
N THR A 413 -12.93 -5.30 -7.98
CA THR A 413 -12.81 -4.75 -6.63
C THR A 413 -11.39 -4.92 -6.12
N LYS A 414 -10.97 -4.08 -5.15
CA LYS A 414 -9.67 -4.18 -4.46
C LYS A 414 -9.35 -5.62 -4.02
N PRO A 415 -10.23 -6.35 -3.30
CA PRO A 415 -9.99 -7.75 -2.96
C PRO A 415 -9.75 -8.67 -4.17
N THR A 416 -10.59 -8.56 -5.22
CA THR A 416 -10.47 -9.43 -6.39
C THR A 416 -9.19 -9.19 -7.20
N ALA A 417 -8.70 -7.95 -7.23
CA ALA A 417 -7.43 -7.62 -7.87
C ALA A 417 -6.25 -8.26 -7.13
N GLN A 418 -6.23 -8.16 -5.80
CA GLN A 418 -5.08 -8.58 -4.99
C GLN A 418 -5.01 -10.10 -4.77
N ILE A 419 -6.12 -10.80 -4.50
CA ILE A 419 -6.09 -12.24 -4.17
C ILE A 419 -5.41 -13.07 -5.27
N GLY A 420 -5.80 -12.84 -6.53
CA GLY A 420 -5.21 -13.57 -7.66
C GLY A 420 -3.73 -13.26 -7.84
N PHE A 421 -3.37 -11.97 -7.74
CA PHE A 421 -1.99 -11.52 -7.85
C PHE A 421 -1.11 -12.10 -6.73
N LEU A 422 -1.59 -12.08 -5.49
CA LEU A 422 -0.90 -12.66 -4.34
C LEU A 422 -0.63 -14.15 -4.50
N LYS A 423 -1.70 -14.92 -4.81
CA LYS A 423 -1.63 -16.39 -4.84
C LYS A 423 -0.86 -16.93 -6.02
N PHE A 424 -0.92 -16.27 -7.17
CA PHE A 424 -0.42 -16.84 -8.43
C PHE A 424 0.81 -16.11 -8.97
N VAL A 425 1.18 -14.95 -8.43
CA VAL A 425 2.36 -14.18 -8.87
C VAL A 425 3.34 -13.96 -7.72
N LEU A 426 2.91 -13.24 -6.67
CA LEU A 426 3.80 -12.83 -5.59
C LEU A 426 4.32 -14.01 -4.76
N ILE A 427 3.42 -14.76 -4.13
CA ILE A 427 3.80 -15.85 -3.22
C ILE A 427 4.71 -16.88 -3.93
N PRO A 428 4.37 -17.41 -5.13
CA PRO A 428 5.25 -18.38 -5.81
C PRO A 428 6.65 -17.84 -6.16
N MET A 429 6.75 -16.55 -6.48
CA MET A 429 8.03 -15.90 -6.78
C MET A 429 8.89 -15.79 -5.51
N PHE A 430 8.31 -15.28 -4.42
CA PHE A 430 9.02 -15.15 -3.14
C PHE A 430 9.37 -16.52 -2.52
N GLU A 431 8.51 -17.54 -2.64
CA GLU A 431 8.81 -18.93 -2.26
C GLU A 431 10.03 -19.48 -2.99
N THR A 432 10.21 -19.12 -4.27
CA THR A 432 11.38 -19.55 -5.03
C THR A 432 12.65 -18.84 -4.54
N VAL A 433 12.56 -17.56 -4.18
CA VAL A 433 13.68 -16.80 -3.59
C VAL A 433 14.06 -17.31 -2.20
N THR A 434 13.09 -17.70 -1.37
CA THR A 434 13.30 -18.25 -0.02
C THR A 434 14.19 -19.50 -0.03
N LYS A 435 14.19 -20.27 -1.12
CA LYS A 435 15.10 -21.42 -1.27
C LYS A 435 16.59 -21.04 -1.25
N LEU A 436 16.93 -19.82 -1.68
CA LEU A 436 18.29 -19.27 -1.59
C LEU A 436 18.51 -18.45 -0.32
N PHE A 437 17.47 -17.75 0.14
CA PHE A 437 17.52 -16.82 1.26
C PHE A 437 16.37 -17.10 2.24
N PRO A 438 16.53 -18.07 3.16
CA PRO A 438 15.48 -18.46 4.10
C PRO A 438 14.92 -17.31 4.94
N GLU A 439 15.70 -16.27 5.18
CA GLU A 439 15.33 -15.06 5.92
C GLU A 439 14.18 -14.27 5.26
N VAL A 440 13.94 -14.51 3.96
CA VAL A 440 12.81 -13.92 3.20
C VAL A 440 11.46 -14.47 3.68
N GLU A 441 11.41 -15.67 4.25
CA GLU A 441 10.15 -16.29 4.69
C GLU A 441 9.45 -15.43 5.76
N ASP A 442 10.12 -15.24 6.89
CA ASP A 442 9.57 -14.51 8.04
C ASP A 442 9.34 -13.02 7.74
N VAL A 443 10.18 -12.43 6.90
CA VAL A 443 10.20 -10.97 6.68
C VAL A 443 9.34 -10.55 5.50
N MET A 444 9.15 -11.42 4.49
CA MET A 444 8.46 -11.06 3.25
C MET A 444 7.33 -12.00 2.85
N LEU A 445 7.45 -13.32 3.04
CA LEU A 445 6.32 -14.24 2.76
C LEU A 445 5.23 -14.15 3.80
N GLN A 446 5.58 -14.01 5.08
CA GLN A 446 4.60 -13.92 6.16
C GLN A 446 3.61 -12.74 5.95
N PRO A 447 4.05 -11.49 5.67
CA PRO A 447 3.12 -10.40 5.30
C PRO A 447 2.26 -10.70 4.06
N LEU A 448 2.79 -11.42 3.06
CA LEU A 448 2.03 -11.78 1.86
C LEU A 448 0.92 -12.79 2.17
N TRP A 449 1.15 -13.74 3.09
CA TRP A 449 0.10 -14.65 3.55
C TRP A 449 -0.98 -13.91 4.35
N GLU A 450 -0.58 -12.99 5.24
CA GLU A 450 -1.50 -12.15 6.00
C GLU A 450 -2.33 -11.25 5.08
N SER A 451 -1.70 -10.61 4.09
CA SER A 451 -2.38 -9.80 3.07
C SER A 451 -3.37 -10.63 2.25
N ARG A 452 -2.97 -11.84 1.82
CA ARG A 452 -3.88 -12.77 1.11
C ARG A 452 -5.11 -13.07 1.94
N ASP A 453 -4.91 -13.46 3.20
CA ASP A 453 -6.01 -13.85 4.09
C ASP A 453 -6.93 -12.66 4.36
N HIS A 454 -6.36 -11.47 4.58
CA HIS A 454 -7.11 -10.22 4.72
C HIS A 454 -8.00 -9.93 3.50
N TYR A 455 -7.46 -10.00 2.28
CA TYR A 455 -8.28 -9.76 1.08
C TYR A 455 -9.30 -10.88 0.84
N GLU A 456 -9.01 -12.14 1.17
CA GLU A 456 -9.99 -13.22 1.11
C GLU A 456 -11.16 -12.98 2.07
N GLU A 457 -10.92 -12.47 3.28
CA GLU A 457 -11.95 -12.04 4.23
C GLU A 457 -12.76 -10.85 3.70
N LEU A 458 -12.11 -9.81 3.18
CA LEU A 458 -12.80 -8.67 2.58
C LEU A 458 -13.70 -9.09 1.42
N LYS A 459 -13.25 -10.02 0.58
CA LYS A 459 -14.07 -10.55 -0.51
C LYS A 459 -15.32 -11.27 0.02
N GLN A 460 -15.21 -12.03 1.10
CA GLN A 460 -16.38 -12.69 1.71
C GLN A 460 -17.40 -11.67 2.23
N ILE A 461 -16.92 -10.59 2.85
CA ILE A 461 -17.78 -9.47 3.31
C ILE A 461 -18.48 -8.80 2.12
N ASP A 462 -17.74 -8.48 1.05
CA ASP A 462 -18.27 -7.89 -0.18
C ASP A 462 -19.38 -8.76 -0.81
N ASP A 463 -19.13 -10.07 -0.91
CA ASP A 463 -20.08 -11.02 -1.47
C ASP A 463 -21.35 -11.13 -0.60
N ALA A 464 -21.19 -11.19 0.73
CA ALA A 464 -22.32 -11.21 1.67
C ALA A 464 -23.16 -9.92 1.59
N MET A 465 -22.52 -8.76 1.45
CA MET A 465 -23.20 -7.47 1.28
C MET A 465 -23.97 -7.39 -0.04
N LYS A 466 -23.39 -7.87 -1.14
CA LYS A 466 -24.06 -7.93 -2.45
C LYS A 466 -25.28 -8.86 -2.43
N GLU A 467 -25.17 -10.03 -1.76
CA GLU A 467 -26.31 -10.93 -1.58
C GLU A 467 -27.44 -10.31 -0.77
N LEU A 468 -27.12 -9.58 0.31
CA LEU A 468 -28.10 -8.87 1.13
C LEU A 468 -28.82 -7.77 0.33
N GLN A 469 -28.10 -7.03 -0.51
CA GLN A 469 -28.69 -6.02 -1.39
C GLN A 469 -29.62 -6.63 -2.43
N LYS A 470 -29.21 -7.75 -3.05
CA LYS A 470 -30.04 -8.48 -4.02
C LYS A 470 -31.32 -9.03 -3.38
N LYS A 471 -31.23 -9.61 -2.18
CA LYS A 471 -32.42 -10.06 -1.43
C LYS A 471 -33.38 -8.91 -1.10
N LYS A 472 -32.86 -7.70 -0.81
CA LYS A 472 -33.67 -6.49 -0.59
C LYS A 472 -34.32 -5.96 -1.88
N SER A 473 -33.64 -6.01 -3.03
CA SER A 473 -34.25 -5.60 -4.31
C SER A 473 -35.35 -6.56 -4.76
N ASP A 474 -35.15 -7.86 -4.53
CA ASP A 474 -36.10 -8.91 -4.90
C ASP A 474 -37.37 -8.87 -4.01
N SER A 475 -37.24 -8.48 -2.74
CA SER A 475 -38.40 -8.28 -1.86
C SER A 475 -39.19 -7.00 -2.15
N LEU A 476 -38.56 -5.95 -2.68
CA LEU A 476 -39.22 -4.70 -3.09
C LEU A 476 -39.98 -4.85 -4.43
N THR A 477 -39.47 -5.68 -5.36
CA THR A 477 -40.11 -5.95 -6.65
C THR A 477 -41.28 -6.93 -6.54
N THR A 478 -41.26 -7.86 -5.58
CA THR A 478 -42.40 -8.75 -5.31
C THR A 478 -43.56 -8.04 -4.59
N GLY A 479 -43.28 -7.01 -3.78
CA GLY A 479 -44.30 -6.21 -3.08
C GLY A 479 -45.01 -5.14 -3.91
N SER A 480 -44.63 -4.94 -5.19
CA SER A 480 -45.23 -3.92 -6.08
C SER A 480 -46.21 -4.48 -7.11
N THR A 481 -46.44 -5.80 -7.12
CA THR A 481 -47.45 -6.48 -7.95
C THR A 481 -48.79 -6.75 -7.24
N GLU A 482 -48.92 -6.36 -5.97
CA GLU A 482 -50.19 -6.43 -5.22
C GLU A 482 -50.69 -5.02 -4.88
N LYS A 483 -51.17 -4.27 -5.88
CA LYS A 483 -52.11 -3.16 -5.67
C LYS A 483 -53.10 -3.04 -6.81
#